data_AF-A0A3D2YHH4-F1
#
_entry.id   AF-A0A3D2YHH4-F1
#
_cell.length_a   1.000
_cell.length_b   1.000
_cell.length_c   1.000
_cell.angle_alpha   90.00
_cell.angle_beta   90.00
_cell.angle_gamma   90.00
#
_symmetry.space_group_name_H-M   'P 1'
#
loop_
_entity.id
_entity.type
_entity.pdbx_description
1 polymer ?
#
loop_
_entity_poly.entity_id
_entity_poly.type
_entity_poly.pdbx_seq_one_letter_code
_entity_poly.pdbx_strand_id
1 'polypeptide(L)'
;MGGIWETWKSKRFAARPANQILRGVDQMGVFGFFKKRKSELSHEQKKWNKMWDLWAENRADTPYAEVMTYQSEVNNGGHDQYFFNVEQTDNLQAEISILENVLSEELRSNLLTAYDAYQMLADKESDEEWEAILEGCDNVFFKNEEEINRILKEYASKIEL
;
A
#
# COMPACT_ATOMS: atom_id res chain seq x y z
N MET A 1 18.98 -15.62 -27.78
CA MET A 1 18.50 -14.23 -27.66
C MET A 1 17.77 -14.14 -26.33
N GLY A 2 18.50 -13.83 -25.26
CA GLY A 2 17.91 -13.60 -23.93
C GLY A 2 17.48 -12.14 -23.88
N GLY A 3 16.17 -11.92 -23.98
CA GLY A 3 15.58 -10.59 -23.99
C GLY A 3 15.53 -10.01 -22.58
N ILE A 4 15.46 -8.68 -22.50
CA ILE A 4 15.36 -7.86 -21.28
C ILE A 4 14.26 -8.36 -20.31
N TRP A 5 13.29 -9.11 -20.84
CA TRP A 5 12.26 -9.86 -20.13
C TRP A 5 12.81 -10.88 -19.10
N GLU A 6 13.87 -11.64 -19.40
CA GLU A 6 14.47 -12.58 -18.42
C GLU A 6 15.19 -11.86 -17.27
N THR A 7 15.75 -10.68 -17.55
CA THR A 7 16.38 -9.82 -16.54
C THR A 7 15.40 -9.06 -15.66
N TRP A 8 14.19 -8.73 -16.17
CA TRP A 8 13.10 -8.13 -15.38
C TRP A 8 12.36 -9.19 -14.54
N LYS A 9 12.02 -10.35 -15.13
CA LYS A 9 11.44 -11.48 -14.38
C LYS A 9 12.37 -12.01 -13.30
N SER A 10 13.68 -12.13 -13.57
CA SER A 10 14.65 -12.62 -12.57
C SER A 10 14.81 -11.72 -11.33
N LYS A 11 14.46 -10.43 -11.43
CA LYS A 11 14.38 -9.54 -10.26
C LYS A 11 13.04 -9.61 -9.53
N ARG A 12 11.98 -10.13 -10.16
CA ARG A 12 10.59 -10.25 -9.66
C ARG A 12 10.27 -11.59 -8.96
N PHE A 13 11.19 -12.57 -8.97
CA PHE A 13 10.94 -13.94 -8.46
C PHE A 13 11.20 -14.17 -6.96
N ALA A 14 11.11 -13.15 -6.11
CA ALA A 14 10.99 -13.42 -4.68
C ALA A 14 9.53 -13.74 -4.34
N ALA A 15 9.09 -14.95 -4.69
CA ALA A 15 7.88 -15.53 -4.11
C ALA A 15 7.99 -15.46 -2.58
N ARG A 16 7.03 -14.79 -1.92
CA ARG A 16 6.98 -14.81 -0.46
C ARG A 16 6.58 -16.20 0.02
N PRO A 17 7.32 -16.84 0.93
CA PRO A 17 6.68 -17.59 1.99
C PRO A 17 5.94 -16.58 2.88
N ALA A 18 4.69 -16.88 3.24
CA ALA A 18 3.75 -16.05 3.99
C ALA A 18 4.19 -15.63 5.42
N ASN A 19 5.48 -15.65 5.74
CA ASN A 19 6.01 -15.36 7.08
C ASN A 19 7.36 -14.61 7.08
N GLN A 20 7.74 -13.94 5.98
CA GLN A 20 9.03 -13.24 5.88
C GLN A 20 8.91 -11.74 5.57
N ILE A 21 7.92 -11.07 6.17
CA ILE A 21 7.89 -9.59 6.34
C ILE A 21 8.18 -9.19 7.80
N LEU A 22 8.33 -10.15 8.72
CA LEU A 22 8.49 -9.86 10.15
C LEU A 22 9.95 -9.85 10.63
N ARG A 23 10.89 -9.46 9.76
CA ARG A 23 12.27 -9.13 10.18
C ARG A 23 12.76 -7.80 9.60
N GLY A 24 11.83 -6.90 9.27
CA GLY A 24 12.15 -5.60 8.70
C GLY A 24 11.09 -4.52 8.90
N VAL A 25 10.06 -4.71 9.73
CA VAL A 25 9.21 -3.59 10.19
C VAL A 25 9.87 -2.91 11.39
N ASP A 26 11.16 -2.57 11.23
CA ASP A 26 11.76 -1.49 11.99
C ASP A 26 11.45 -0.21 11.20
N GLN A 27 10.36 0.46 11.56
CA GLN A 27 10.10 1.89 11.33
C GLN A 27 10.53 2.48 9.97
N MET A 28 9.64 2.52 8.99
CA MET A 28 9.68 3.51 7.90
C MET A 28 8.23 3.83 7.50
N GLY A 29 7.71 5.06 7.49
CA GLY A 29 8.27 6.36 7.84
C GLY A 29 7.19 7.45 7.80
N VAL A 30 6.47 7.66 8.91
CA VAL A 30 5.61 8.86 9.13
C VAL A 30 6.10 9.69 10.33
N PHE A 31 7.34 9.49 10.78
CA PHE A 31 7.94 10.32 11.83
C PHE A 31 8.88 11.35 11.22
N GLY A 32 8.32 12.52 10.91
CA GLY A 32 9.08 13.75 10.96
C GLY A 32 9.72 13.91 12.35
N PHE A 33 11.04 13.76 12.41
CA PHE A 33 11.96 14.28 13.42
C PHE A 33 11.50 14.30 14.89
N PHE A 34 11.81 13.25 15.67
CA PHE A 34 12.19 13.44 17.09
C PHE A 34 13.24 12.41 17.54
N LYS A 35 14.50 12.84 17.53
CA LYS A 35 15.58 12.16 18.24
C LYS A 35 15.46 12.49 19.74
N LYS A 36 14.82 11.65 20.55
CA LYS A 36 14.92 11.72 22.03
C LYS A 36 14.55 10.39 22.72
N ARG A 37 15.23 10.17 23.85
CA ARG A 37 15.28 9.00 24.76
C ARG A 37 14.04 8.10 24.78
N LYS A 38 14.23 6.77 24.98
CA LYS A 38 13.20 5.74 25.24
C LYS A 38 12.10 6.27 26.18
N SER A 39 11.13 6.95 25.61
CA SER A 39 9.92 7.43 26.27
C SER A 39 8.90 6.32 26.12
N GLU A 40 8.11 6.08 27.17
CA GLU A 40 6.92 5.26 27.05
C GLU A 40 6.09 5.77 25.86
N LEU A 41 5.69 4.85 24.98
CA LEU A 41 4.84 5.17 23.84
C LEU A 41 3.55 5.83 24.33
N SER A 42 3.10 6.88 23.65
CA SER A 42 1.80 7.48 23.93
C SER A 42 0.68 6.44 23.72
N HIS A 43 -0.48 6.68 24.33
CA HIS A 43 -1.64 5.81 24.14
C HIS A 43 -2.02 5.67 22.66
N GLU A 44 -1.96 6.78 21.92
CA GLU A 44 -2.21 6.81 20.48
C GLU A 44 -1.18 5.99 19.70
N GLN A 45 0.11 6.09 20.03
CA GLN A 45 1.16 5.30 19.40
C GLN A 45 0.99 3.80 19.68
N LYS A 46 0.58 3.42 20.88
CA LYS A 46 0.29 2.01 21.21
C LYS A 46 -0.87 1.48 20.37
N LYS A 47 -1.95 2.25 20.24
CA LYS A 47 -3.10 1.88 19.40
C LYS A 47 -2.75 1.78 17.92
N TRP A 48 -1.97 2.74 17.42
CA TRP A 48 -1.43 2.70 16.05
C TRP A 48 -0.60 1.46 15.81
N ASN A 49 0.33 1.12 16.70
CA ASN A 49 1.12 -0.11 16.58
C ASN A 49 0.22 -1.35 16.63
N LYS A 50 -0.76 -1.38 17.55
CA LYS A 50 -1.70 -2.50 17.65
C LYS A 50 -2.54 -2.71 16.39
N MET A 51 -2.91 -1.63 15.71
CA MET A 51 -3.59 -1.68 14.40
C MET A 51 -2.75 -2.45 13.37
N TRP A 52 -1.47 -2.08 13.22
CA TRP A 52 -0.54 -2.75 12.31
C TRP A 52 -0.28 -4.20 12.70
N ASP A 53 -0.20 -4.52 14.00
CA ASP A 53 -0.11 -5.90 14.47
C ASP A 53 -1.34 -6.71 14.07
N LEU A 54 -2.55 -6.15 14.24
CA LEU A 54 -3.79 -6.82 13.84
C LEU A 54 -3.85 -7.06 12.33
N TRP A 55 -3.41 -6.11 11.50
CA TRP A 55 -3.32 -6.31 10.06
C TRP A 55 -2.31 -7.40 9.69
N ALA A 56 -1.13 -7.40 10.30
CA ALA A 56 -0.13 -8.46 10.09
C ALA A 56 -0.64 -9.86 10.52
N GLU A 57 -1.55 -9.92 11.48
CA GLU A 57 -2.22 -11.14 11.93
C GLU A 57 -3.48 -11.52 11.10
N ASN A 58 -3.83 -10.76 10.05
CA ASN A 58 -5.08 -10.89 9.28
C ASN A 58 -6.35 -10.74 10.14
N ARG A 59 -6.31 -9.81 11.10
CA ARG A 59 -7.37 -9.52 12.06
C ARG A 59 -7.84 -8.06 12.03
N ALA A 60 -7.35 -7.27 11.09
CA ALA A 60 -7.87 -5.93 10.86
C ALA A 60 -9.24 -6.01 10.16
N ASP A 61 -10.15 -5.12 10.52
CA ASP A 61 -11.49 -5.08 9.93
C ASP A 61 -11.46 -4.45 8.53
N THR A 62 -12.25 -4.98 7.60
CA THR A 62 -12.63 -4.27 6.36
C THR A 62 -13.46 -3.03 6.72
N PRO A 63 -13.23 -1.84 6.09
CA PRO A 63 -12.37 -1.58 4.94
C PRO A 63 -10.92 -1.22 5.28
N TYR A 64 -10.53 -1.27 6.56
CA TYR A 64 -9.23 -0.77 7.01
C TYR A 64 -8.09 -1.72 6.65
N ALA A 65 -8.34 -3.03 6.57
CA ALA A 65 -7.34 -3.99 6.11
C ALA A 65 -6.86 -3.66 4.68
N GLU A 66 -7.79 -3.33 3.79
CA GLU A 66 -7.54 -2.97 2.40
C GLU A 66 -6.83 -1.62 2.31
N VAL A 67 -7.22 -0.62 3.12
CA VAL A 67 -6.50 0.67 3.19
C VAL A 67 -5.06 0.50 3.69
N MET A 68 -4.83 -0.40 4.65
CA MET A 68 -3.48 -0.71 5.16
C MET A 68 -2.63 -1.44 4.13
N THR A 69 -3.21 -2.40 3.40
CA THR A 69 -2.56 -3.07 2.27
C THR A 69 -2.19 -2.06 1.18
N TYR A 70 -3.15 -1.22 0.77
CA TYR A 70 -2.93 -0.16 -0.21
C TYR A 70 -1.80 0.78 0.20
N GLN A 71 -1.83 1.32 1.43
CA GLN A 71 -0.78 2.21 1.91
C GLN A 71 0.59 1.51 1.95
N SER A 72 0.64 0.29 2.49
CA SER A 72 1.90 -0.46 2.63
C SER A 72 2.53 -0.77 1.28
N GLU A 73 1.75 -1.23 0.31
CA GLU A 73 2.28 -1.64 -0.99
C GLU A 73 2.67 -0.43 -1.85
N VAL A 74 1.86 0.63 -1.89
CA VAL A 74 2.21 1.86 -2.63
C VAL A 74 3.45 2.52 -2.04
N ASN A 75 3.60 2.57 -0.72
CA ASN A 75 4.82 3.10 -0.09
C ASN A 75 6.08 2.25 -0.39
N ASN A 76 5.93 0.96 -0.69
CA ASN A 76 7.05 0.07 -0.94
C ASN A 76 7.44 -0.02 -2.44
N GLY A 77 6.50 0.16 -3.36
CA GLY A 77 6.76 0.01 -4.79
C GLY A 77 5.74 0.63 -5.73
N GLY A 78 4.97 1.61 -5.25
CA GLY A 78 3.97 2.31 -6.06
C GLY A 78 2.71 1.49 -6.36
N HIS A 79 1.83 2.06 -7.16
CA HIS A 79 0.57 1.42 -7.55
C HIS A 79 0.79 0.14 -8.37
N ASP A 80 1.84 0.05 -9.19
CA ASP A 80 2.19 -1.19 -9.92
C ASP A 80 2.40 -2.36 -8.95
N GLN A 81 3.17 -2.14 -7.88
CA GLN A 81 3.40 -3.17 -6.89
C GLN A 81 2.11 -3.55 -6.16
N TYR A 82 1.29 -2.57 -5.76
CA TYR A 82 0.01 -2.83 -5.10
C TYR A 82 -0.91 -3.71 -5.96
N PHE A 83 -1.20 -3.30 -7.19
CA PHE A 83 -2.11 -4.04 -8.06
C PHE A 83 -1.57 -5.43 -8.40
N PHE A 84 -0.28 -5.52 -8.75
CA PHE A 84 0.34 -6.82 -9.02
C PHE A 84 0.25 -7.75 -7.82
N ASN A 85 0.60 -7.30 -6.61
CA ASN A 85 0.59 -8.17 -5.44
C ASN A 85 -0.83 -8.62 -5.08
N VAL A 86 -1.80 -7.71 -5.07
CA VAL A 86 -3.19 -8.06 -4.76
C VAL A 86 -3.76 -9.01 -5.81
N GLU A 87 -3.54 -8.79 -7.11
CA GLU A 87 -4.01 -9.70 -8.16
C GLU A 87 -3.48 -11.14 -7.97
N GLN A 88 -2.25 -11.30 -7.47
CA GLN A 88 -1.67 -12.62 -7.23
C GLN A 88 -2.21 -13.32 -5.97
N THR A 89 -2.77 -12.57 -5.02
CA THR A 89 -3.12 -13.12 -3.69
C THR A 89 -4.60 -13.04 -3.34
N ASP A 90 -5.36 -12.15 -3.97
CA ASP A 90 -6.76 -11.87 -3.65
C ASP A 90 -7.53 -11.33 -4.89
N ASN A 91 -8.81 -11.04 -4.70
CA ASN A 91 -9.65 -10.44 -5.72
C ASN A 91 -9.41 -8.93 -5.82
N LEU A 92 -8.51 -8.53 -6.72
CA LEU A 92 -8.19 -7.13 -6.99
C LEU A 92 -9.44 -6.27 -7.25
N GLN A 93 -10.41 -6.75 -8.02
CA GLN A 93 -11.62 -5.95 -8.31
C GLN A 93 -12.45 -5.66 -7.06
N ALA A 94 -12.52 -6.61 -6.12
CA ALA A 94 -13.21 -6.41 -4.85
C ALA A 94 -12.46 -5.40 -3.96
N GLU A 95 -11.13 -5.49 -3.90
CA GLU A 95 -10.26 -4.52 -3.21
C GLU A 95 -10.44 -3.10 -3.76
N ILE A 96 -10.40 -2.91 -5.09
CA ILE A 96 -10.65 -1.60 -5.72
C ILE A 96 -12.04 -1.07 -5.33
N SER A 97 -13.07 -1.92 -5.34
CA SER A 97 -14.43 -1.52 -4.97
C SER A 97 -14.53 -1.07 -3.51
N ILE A 98 -13.80 -1.72 -2.59
CA ILE A 98 -13.76 -1.34 -1.18
C ILE A 98 -13.06 0.02 -1.03
N LEU A 99 -11.88 0.17 -1.65
CA LEU A 99 -11.10 1.40 -1.60
C LEU A 99 -11.86 2.60 -2.20
N GLU A 100 -12.59 2.39 -3.30
CA GLU A 100 -13.43 3.41 -3.93
C GLU A 100 -14.48 4.00 -2.95
N ASN A 101 -14.96 3.20 -2.00
CA ASN A 101 -15.99 3.62 -1.05
C ASN A 101 -15.43 4.30 0.21
N VAL A 102 -14.13 4.17 0.50
CA VAL A 102 -13.51 4.70 1.73
C VAL A 102 -12.55 5.87 1.48
N LEU A 103 -11.93 5.94 0.30
CA LEU A 103 -11.01 7.01 -0.05
C LEU A 103 -11.73 8.34 -0.33
N SER A 104 -11.01 9.45 -0.18
CA SER A 104 -11.47 10.78 -0.58
C SER A 104 -11.66 10.85 -2.10
N GLU A 105 -12.39 11.85 -2.58
CA GLU A 105 -12.65 12.02 -4.02
C GLU A 105 -11.36 12.08 -4.86
N GLU A 106 -10.34 12.81 -4.37
CA GLU A 106 -9.05 12.94 -5.05
C GLU A 106 -8.29 11.60 -5.09
N LEU A 107 -8.15 10.93 -3.94
CA LEU A 107 -7.47 9.63 -3.87
C LEU A 107 -8.22 8.52 -4.61
N ARG A 108 -9.56 8.56 -4.62
CA ARG A 108 -10.40 7.66 -5.39
C ARG A 108 -10.20 7.86 -6.89
N SER A 109 -10.27 9.10 -7.37
CA SER A 109 -10.02 9.40 -8.78
C SER A 109 -8.61 8.94 -9.19
N ASN A 110 -7.62 9.13 -8.30
CA ASN A 110 -6.26 8.69 -8.52
C ASN A 110 -6.15 7.16 -8.60
N LEU A 111 -6.77 6.43 -7.66
CA LEU A 111 -6.78 4.98 -7.63
C LEU A 111 -7.36 4.40 -8.93
N LEU A 112 -8.50 4.90 -9.38
CA LEU A 112 -9.16 4.41 -10.59
C LEU A 112 -8.33 4.71 -11.84
N THR A 113 -7.69 5.88 -11.91
CA THR A 113 -6.77 6.23 -13.00
C THR A 113 -5.56 5.30 -13.03
N ALA A 114 -4.98 5.02 -11.86
CA ALA A 114 -3.86 4.09 -11.74
C ALA A 114 -4.28 2.67 -12.15
N TYR A 115 -5.47 2.23 -11.74
CA TYR A 115 -5.97 0.91 -12.07
C TYR A 115 -6.22 0.74 -13.58
N ASP A 116 -6.81 1.75 -14.24
CA ASP A 116 -6.98 1.75 -15.69
C ASP A 116 -5.63 1.68 -16.42
N ALA A 117 -4.63 2.46 -15.98
CA ALA A 117 -3.30 2.45 -16.56
C ALA A 117 -2.60 1.08 -16.39
N TYR A 118 -2.75 0.46 -15.21
CA TYR A 118 -2.24 -0.88 -14.94
C TYR A 118 -2.85 -1.94 -15.88
N GLN A 119 -4.17 -1.89 -16.09
CA GLN A 119 -4.85 -2.78 -17.03
C GLN A 119 -4.37 -2.58 -18.47
N MET A 120 -4.19 -1.33 -18.91
CA MET A 120 -3.69 -1.02 -20.25
C MET A 120 -2.27 -1.53 -20.49
N LEU A 121 -1.40 -1.49 -19.47
CA LEU A 121 -0.04 -2.03 -19.56
C LEU A 121 -0.03 -3.56 -19.71
N ALA A 122 -0.99 -4.25 -19.08
CA ALA A 122 -1.13 -5.69 -19.21
C ALA A 122 -1.55 -6.11 -20.64
N ASP A 123 -2.36 -5.28 -21.32
CA ASP A 123 -2.89 -5.57 -22.65
C ASP A 123 -1.96 -5.19 -23.82
N LYS A 124 -1.15 -4.13 -23.67
CA LYS A 124 -0.43 -3.50 -24.80
C LYS A 124 1.09 -3.71 -24.84
N GLU A 125 1.66 -4.51 -23.93
CA GLU A 125 3.13 -4.71 -23.79
C GLU A 125 3.92 -3.37 -23.71
N SER A 126 3.82 -2.67 -22.57
CA SER A 126 4.63 -1.48 -22.21
C SER A 126 4.52 -0.32 -23.19
N ASP A 127 3.70 0.66 -22.81
CA ASP A 127 3.60 1.94 -23.49
C ASP A 127 3.95 3.02 -22.44
N GLU A 128 5.01 3.79 -22.77
CA GLU A 128 5.62 4.82 -21.91
C GLU A 128 4.57 5.81 -21.37
N GLU A 129 3.46 6.01 -22.09
CA GLU A 129 2.36 6.87 -21.65
C GLU A 129 1.66 6.33 -20.39
N TRP A 130 1.39 5.03 -20.33
CA TRP A 130 0.71 4.42 -19.17
C TRP A 130 1.65 4.28 -17.97
N GLU A 131 2.93 4.05 -18.22
CA GLU A 131 3.96 4.07 -17.16
C GLU A 131 4.06 5.48 -16.54
N ALA A 132 4.05 6.53 -17.36
CA ALA A 132 4.04 7.91 -16.88
C ALA A 132 2.76 8.27 -16.11
N ILE A 133 1.61 7.71 -16.50
CA ILE A 133 0.35 7.87 -15.75
C ILE A 133 0.46 7.22 -14.37
N LEU A 134 0.95 5.98 -14.28
CA LEU A 134 1.16 5.29 -12.99
C LEU A 134 2.12 6.05 -12.07
N GLU A 135 3.26 6.51 -12.58
CA GLU A 135 4.20 7.33 -11.82
C GLU A 135 3.55 8.65 -11.36
N GLY A 136 2.72 9.26 -12.22
CA GLY A 136 1.91 10.41 -11.87
C GLY A 136 0.97 10.13 -10.69
N CYS A 137 0.33 8.97 -10.69
CA CYS A 137 -0.56 8.53 -9.62
C CYS A 137 0.18 8.26 -8.30
N ASP A 138 1.38 7.68 -8.33
CA ASP A 138 2.23 7.55 -7.15
C ASP A 138 2.50 8.91 -6.51
N ASN A 139 2.83 9.92 -7.33
CA ASN A 139 3.07 11.28 -6.84
C ASN A 139 1.83 11.92 -6.18
N VAL A 140 0.63 11.70 -6.74
CA VAL A 140 -0.62 12.19 -6.15
C VAL A 140 -0.90 11.50 -4.82
N PHE A 141 -0.66 10.19 -4.73
CA PHE A 141 -0.78 9.44 -3.48
C PHE A 141 0.13 10.03 -2.41
N PHE A 142 1.43 10.22 -2.69
CA PHE A 142 2.38 10.74 -1.70
C PHE A 142 2.03 12.16 -1.23
N LYS A 143 1.50 13.01 -2.12
CA LYS A 143 1.01 14.35 -1.74
C LYS A 143 -0.18 14.30 -0.79
N ASN A 144 -1.00 13.26 -0.88
CA ASN A 144 -2.25 13.09 -0.15
C ASN A 144 -2.18 12.00 0.94
N GLU A 145 -0.98 11.50 1.28
CA GLU A 145 -0.80 10.40 2.24
C GLU A 145 -1.38 10.73 3.62
N GLU A 146 -1.38 12.01 4.03
CA GLU A 146 -1.99 12.42 5.30
C GLU A 146 -3.50 12.16 5.38
N GLU A 147 -4.22 12.11 4.25
CA GLU A 147 -5.63 11.73 4.24
C GLU A 147 -5.81 10.25 4.56
N ILE A 148 -4.95 9.39 4.01
CA ILE A 148 -4.91 7.96 4.32
C ILE A 148 -4.54 7.75 5.78
N ASN A 149 -3.52 8.48 6.26
CA ASN A 149 -3.13 8.45 7.67
C ASN A 149 -4.27 8.89 8.59
N ARG A 150 -5.13 9.82 8.16
CA ARG A 150 -6.31 10.23 8.94
C ARG A 150 -7.32 9.10 9.08
N ILE A 151 -7.63 8.39 7.99
CA ILE A 151 -8.53 7.22 8.01
C ILE A 151 -7.98 6.16 8.98
N LEU A 152 -6.69 5.85 8.86
CA LEU A 152 -6.05 4.84 9.71
C LEU A 152 -5.92 5.28 11.18
N LYS A 153 -5.66 6.57 11.45
CA LYS A 153 -5.64 7.10 12.82
C LYS A 153 -7.03 7.02 13.45
N GLU A 154 -8.09 7.26 12.69
CA GLU A 154 -9.46 7.10 13.17
C GLU A 154 -9.76 5.64 13.52
N TYR A 155 -9.35 4.69 12.68
CA TYR A 155 -9.46 3.26 12.98
C TYR A 155 -8.67 2.87 14.22
N ALA A 156 -7.39 3.25 14.27
CA ALA A 156 -6.52 3.01 15.43
C ALA A 156 -7.16 3.54 16.72
N SER A 157 -7.81 4.71 16.69
CA SER A 157 -8.44 5.29 17.89
C SER A 157 -9.53 4.40 18.51
N LYS A 158 -10.16 3.54 17.71
CA LYS A 158 -11.23 2.61 18.11
C LYS A 158 -10.70 1.31 18.73
N ILE A 159 -9.41 1.01 18.56
CA ILE A 159 -8.79 -0.22 19.06
C ILE A 159 -8.62 -0.18 20.59
N GLU A 160 -8.91 -1.29 21.25
CA GLU A 160 -8.64 -1.51 22.68
C GLU A 160 -7.22 -2.02 22.89
N LEU A 161 -6.57 -1.57 23.98
CA LEU A 161 -5.19 -1.96 24.35
C LEU A 161 -5.16 -2.97 25.50
#